data_AF-A0A0B6YQB2-F1
#
_entry.id   AF-A0A0B6YQB2-F1
#
_cell.length_a   1.000
_cell.length_b   1.000
_cell.length_c   1.000
_cell.angle_alpha   90.00
_cell.angle_beta   90.00
_cell.angle_gamma   90.00
#
_symmetry.space_group_name_H-M   'P 1'
#
loop_
_entity.id
_entity.type
_entity.pdbx_description
1 polymer ?
#
loop_
_entity_poly.entity_id
_entity_poly.type
_entity_poly.pdbx_seq_one_letter_code
_entity_poly.pdbx_strand_id
1 'polypeptide(L)'
;LEITIAYSGPVTQVTDVTVKDRCMKEALHEACPWGEYLSRAGWTPDGKFMYAVIIDRLQIRQAIYLISLSSFYTKDDKNGQPYIQCIYEETSSVWINVHDILHFFPQTSESEISFLYASEKSGFMHLNLITSQLSQAGVGYQGQHVGQGDVADNHLSCQILNEVAITSGSWVE
;
A
#
# COMPACT_ATOMS: atom_id res chain seq x y z
N LEU A 1 -11.51 -9.20 7.14
CA LEU A 1 -12.46 -9.14 8.28
C LEU A 1 -13.24 -7.84 8.18
N GLU A 2 -14.52 -7.90 7.84
CA GLU A 2 -15.45 -6.77 7.91
C GLU A 2 -16.43 -7.01 9.07
N ILE A 3 -16.61 -6.02 9.94
CA ILE A 3 -17.51 -6.09 11.10
C ILE A 3 -18.61 -5.05 10.91
N THR A 4 -19.84 -5.49 10.79
CA THR A 4 -21.02 -4.61 10.76
C THR A 4 -21.77 -4.72 12.09
N ILE A 5 -22.04 -3.56 12.70
CA ILE A 5 -22.72 -3.46 14.00
C ILE A 5 -24.08 -2.79 13.77
N ALA A 6 -25.16 -3.49 14.12
CA ALA A 6 -26.51 -2.92 14.18
C ALA A 6 -26.89 -2.55 15.61
N TYR A 7 -27.61 -1.44 15.77
CA TYR A 7 -28.13 -0.97 17.06
C TYR A 7 -29.66 -0.98 17.04
N SER A 8 -30.30 -1.39 18.13
CA SER A 8 -31.74 -1.23 18.32
C SER A 8 -32.10 -0.90 19.77
N GLY A 9 -33.21 -0.18 19.97
CA GLY A 9 -33.75 0.16 21.29
C GLY A 9 -33.23 1.45 21.94
N PRO A 10 -33.76 1.82 23.12
CA PRO A 10 -33.40 3.05 23.86
C PRO A 10 -32.08 2.94 24.65
N VAL A 11 -31.55 1.72 24.81
CA VAL A 11 -30.22 1.42 25.32
C VAL A 11 -29.47 0.80 24.16
N THR A 12 -28.26 1.26 23.85
CA THR A 12 -27.40 0.73 22.78
C THR A 12 -26.98 -0.71 23.09
N GLN A 13 -27.90 -1.66 22.89
CA GLN A 13 -27.58 -3.07 22.81
C GLN A 13 -27.18 -3.39 21.37
N VAL A 14 -25.96 -3.89 21.20
CA VAL A 14 -25.53 -4.50 19.94
C VAL A 14 -26.24 -5.85 19.87
N THR A 15 -27.23 -5.96 19.00
CA THR A 15 -28.05 -7.18 18.89
C THR A 15 -27.48 -8.16 17.89
N ASP A 16 -26.81 -7.66 16.84
CA ASP A 16 -26.36 -8.47 15.72
C ASP A 16 -24.98 -8.01 15.24
N VAL A 17 -23.97 -8.88 15.44
CA VAL A 17 -22.64 -8.72 14.85
C VAL A 17 -22.54 -9.70 13.68
N THR A 18 -22.46 -9.18 12.46
CA THR A 18 -22.17 -10.01 11.30
C THR A 18 -20.69 -9.94 10.99
N VAL A 19 -20.03 -11.09 10.95
CA VAL A 19 -18.62 -11.21 10.59
C VAL A 19 -18.53 -11.77 9.17
N LYS A 20 -17.88 -11.01 8.28
CA LYS A 20 -17.56 -11.50 6.93
C LYS A 20 -16.06 -11.65 6.77
N ASP A 21 -15.66 -12.85 6.38
CA ASP A 21 -14.31 -13.10 5.89
C ASP A 21 -14.23 -12.79 4.39
N ARG A 22 -13.18 -12.08 3.98
CA ARG A 22 -12.94 -11.66 2.60
C ARG A 22 -11.50 -11.99 2.24
N CYS A 23 -11.26 -12.48 1.04
CA CYS A 23 -9.92 -12.74 0.51
C CYS A 23 -9.60 -11.76 -0.61
N MET A 24 -8.31 -11.56 -0.91
CA MET A 24 -7.89 -10.74 -2.05
C MET A 24 -8.22 -11.44 -3.37
N LYS A 25 -8.79 -10.69 -4.33
CA LYS A 25 -9.16 -11.18 -5.67
C LYS A 25 -7.95 -11.55 -6.51
N GLU A 26 -6.96 -10.68 -6.47
CA GLU A 26 -5.64 -10.87 -7.08
C GLU A 26 -4.64 -11.03 -5.96
N ALA A 27 -3.72 -11.97 -6.10
CA ALA A 27 -2.71 -12.15 -5.07
C ALA A 27 -1.74 -10.97 -5.08
N LEU A 28 -1.26 -10.54 -3.91
CA LEU A 28 -0.34 -9.40 -3.82
C LEU A 28 0.94 -9.61 -4.65
N HIS A 29 1.41 -10.86 -4.76
CA HIS A 29 2.55 -11.23 -5.60
C HIS A 29 2.35 -10.95 -7.09
N GLU A 30 1.11 -10.81 -7.57
CA GLU A 30 0.84 -10.41 -8.96
C GLU A 30 1.22 -8.94 -9.20
N ALA A 31 0.97 -8.07 -8.20
CA ALA A 31 1.35 -6.66 -8.23
C ALA A 31 2.81 -6.42 -7.79
N CYS A 32 3.41 -7.34 -7.03
CA CYS A 32 4.79 -7.29 -6.59
C CYS A 32 5.50 -8.66 -6.71
N PRO A 33 5.82 -9.14 -7.93
CA PRO A 33 6.38 -10.51 -8.12
C PRO A 33 7.73 -10.73 -7.43
N TRP A 34 8.48 -9.66 -7.21
CA TRP A 34 9.77 -9.67 -6.51
C TRP A 34 9.65 -9.65 -4.98
N GLY A 35 8.47 -9.34 -4.45
CA GLY A 35 8.23 -9.14 -3.02
C GLY A 35 8.25 -10.44 -2.25
N GLU A 36 9.02 -10.50 -1.16
CA GLU A 36 9.13 -11.70 -0.31
C GLU A 36 8.54 -11.44 1.07
N TYR A 37 8.79 -10.26 1.66
CA TYR A 37 8.40 -9.96 3.03
C TYR A 37 7.44 -8.77 3.10
N LEU A 38 6.36 -8.93 3.86
CA LEU A 38 5.48 -7.84 4.31
C LEU A 38 6.07 -7.23 5.58
N SER A 39 6.79 -6.12 5.45
CA SER A 39 7.49 -5.49 6.58
C SER A 39 6.52 -4.70 7.45
N ARG A 40 5.57 -3.97 6.85
CA ARG A 40 4.54 -3.18 7.54
C ARG A 40 3.23 -3.20 6.80
N ALA A 41 2.13 -3.01 7.52
CA ALA A 41 0.81 -2.80 6.95
C ALA A 41 -0.05 -1.94 7.88
N GLY A 42 -1.07 -1.31 7.33
CA GLY A 42 -2.02 -0.50 8.08
C GLY A 42 -3.08 0.11 7.19
N TRP A 43 -3.64 1.24 7.62
CA TRP A 43 -4.70 1.95 6.91
C TRP A 43 -4.33 3.40 6.68
N THR A 44 -4.81 3.97 5.57
CA THR A 44 -4.85 5.42 5.41
C THR A 44 -5.82 6.03 6.45
N PRO A 45 -5.63 7.30 6.86
CA PRO A 45 -6.44 7.92 7.92
C PRO A 45 -7.94 7.97 7.63
N ASP A 46 -8.31 8.01 6.35
CA ASP A 46 -9.69 7.99 5.86
C ASP A 46 -10.29 6.59 5.70
N GLY A 47 -9.49 5.53 5.91
CA GLY A 47 -9.88 4.14 5.73
C GLY A 47 -10.14 3.72 4.29
N LYS A 48 -9.86 4.57 3.29
CA LYS A 48 -10.09 4.24 1.87
C LYS A 48 -9.17 3.11 1.39
N PHE A 49 -7.92 3.10 1.86
CA PHE A 49 -6.92 2.13 1.46
C PHE A 49 -6.29 1.44 2.67
N MET A 50 -6.01 0.15 2.51
CA MET A 50 -4.95 -0.49 3.27
C MET A 50 -3.62 -0.12 2.62
N TYR A 51 -2.55 0.01 3.40
CA TYR A 51 -1.20 0.06 2.86
C TYR A 51 -0.40 -1.19 3.23
N ALA A 52 0.56 -1.53 2.37
CA ALA A 52 1.53 -2.59 2.59
C ALA A 52 2.92 -2.10 2.19
N VAL A 53 3.90 -2.26 3.09
CA VAL A 53 5.31 -2.05 2.78
C VAL A 53 5.92 -3.42 2.52
N ILE A 54 6.40 -3.62 1.29
CA ILE A 54 6.93 -4.89 0.79
C ILE A 54 8.41 -4.73 0.50
N ILE A 55 9.19 -5.73 0.88
CA ILE A 55 10.63 -5.79 0.63
C ILE A 55 11.00 -7.10 -0.08
N ASP A 56 11.98 -7.02 -0.98
CA ASP A 56 12.48 -8.16 -1.74
C ASP A 56 13.32 -9.10 -0.88
N ARG A 57 13.61 -10.28 -1.43
CA ARG A 57 14.36 -11.32 -0.71
C ARG A 57 15.77 -10.90 -0.33
N LEU A 58 16.43 -10.08 -1.16
CA LEU A 58 17.77 -9.57 -0.92
C LEU A 58 17.78 -8.35 0.02
N GLN A 59 16.60 -7.80 0.35
CA GLN A 59 16.44 -6.62 1.18
C GLN A 59 17.13 -5.38 0.60
N ILE A 60 17.08 -5.24 -0.72
CA ILE A 60 17.65 -4.11 -1.49
C ILE A 60 16.61 -3.35 -2.29
N ARG A 61 15.34 -3.79 -2.33
CA ARG A 61 14.21 -3.13 -2.97
C ARG A 61 13.03 -3.11 -2.01
N GLN A 62 12.47 -1.92 -1.77
CA GLN A 62 11.32 -1.70 -0.91
C GLN A 62 10.28 -0.86 -1.65
N ALA A 63 9.01 -1.22 -1.52
CA ALA A 63 7.91 -0.47 -2.10
C ALA A 63 6.72 -0.35 -1.14
N ILE A 64 6.00 0.75 -1.26
CA ILE A 64 4.76 1.02 -0.54
C ILE A 64 3.60 0.88 -1.52
N TYR A 65 2.67 -0.01 -1.22
CA TYR A 65 1.46 -0.24 -2.00
C TYR A 65 0.23 0.25 -1.25
N LEU A 66 -0.72 0.83 -2.00
CA LEU A 66 -2.10 0.98 -1.58
C LEU A 66 -2.95 -0.16 -2.13
N ILE A 67 -3.83 -0.68 -1.30
CA ILE A 67 -4.76 -1.77 -1.60
C ILE A 67 -6.16 -1.28 -1.22
N SER A 68 -7.02 -1.13 -2.23
CA SER A 68 -8.43 -0.76 -2.01
C SER A 68 -9.19 -1.89 -1.33
N LEU A 69 -10.22 -1.53 -0.55
CA LEU A 69 -11.21 -2.49 -0.06
C LEU A 69 -11.92 -3.26 -1.18
N SER A 70 -12.05 -2.67 -2.38
CA SER A 70 -12.62 -3.33 -3.56
C SER A 70 -11.78 -4.51 -4.06
N SER A 71 -10.53 -4.63 -3.62
CA SER A 71 -9.66 -5.77 -3.89
C SER A 71 -10.00 -7.01 -3.05
N PHE A 72 -10.84 -6.87 -2.02
CA PHE A 72 -11.25 -7.96 -1.14
C PHE A 72 -12.69 -8.40 -1.42
N TYR A 73 -12.86 -9.68 -1.72
CA TYR A 73 -14.13 -10.25 -2.16
C TYR A 73 -14.56 -11.44 -1.31
N THR A 74 -15.85 -11.77 -1.39
CA THR A 74 -16.40 -13.05 -0.92
C THR A 74 -16.78 -13.88 -2.15
N LYS A 75 -16.95 -15.19 -2.00
CA LYS A 75 -17.39 -16.06 -3.13
C LYS A 75 -18.69 -15.56 -3.79
N ASP A 76 -19.53 -14.85 -3.04
CA ASP A 76 -20.83 -14.35 -3.46
C ASP A 76 -20.77 -12.90 -4.04
N ASP A 77 -19.68 -12.18 -3.85
CA ASP A 77 -19.52 -10.76 -4.23
C ASP A 77 -18.33 -10.56 -5.18
N LYS A 78 -18.51 -10.89 -6.46
CA LYS A 78 -17.43 -10.87 -7.47
C LYS A 78 -17.28 -9.55 -8.24
N ASN A 79 -18.14 -8.58 -7.95
CA ASN A 79 -18.33 -7.39 -8.79
C ASN A 79 -17.29 -6.28 -8.55
N GLY A 80 -16.50 -6.38 -7.48
CA GLY A 80 -15.41 -5.44 -7.21
C GLY A 80 -14.31 -5.49 -8.27
N GLN A 81 -13.88 -4.32 -8.73
CA GLN A 81 -12.64 -4.17 -9.50
C GLN A 81 -11.48 -4.01 -8.50
N PRO A 82 -10.49 -4.91 -8.53
CA PRO A 82 -9.33 -4.80 -7.66
C PRO A 82 -8.56 -3.53 -8.01
N TYR A 83 -7.97 -2.94 -6.99
CA TYR A 83 -7.11 -1.78 -7.13
C TYR A 83 -5.95 -1.94 -6.15
N ILE A 84 -4.78 -2.20 -6.73
CA ILE A 84 -3.50 -2.26 -6.06
C ILE A 84 -2.55 -1.32 -6.82
N GLN A 85 -1.90 -0.41 -6.11
CA GLN A 85 -1.01 0.57 -6.73
C GLN A 85 0.24 0.80 -5.89
N CYS A 86 1.42 0.75 -6.52
CA CYS A 86 2.66 1.22 -5.92
C CYS A 86 2.66 2.75 -5.86
N ILE A 87 2.89 3.32 -4.68
CA ILE A 87 2.95 4.77 -4.46
C ILE A 87 4.35 5.28 -4.12
N TYR A 88 5.28 4.40 -3.76
CA TYR A 88 6.69 4.73 -3.55
C TYR A 88 7.54 3.50 -3.71
N GLU A 89 8.73 3.66 -4.27
CA GLU A 89 9.73 2.60 -4.36
C GLU A 89 11.11 3.19 -4.12
N GLU A 90 11.96 2.43 -3.42
CA GLU A 90 13.37 2.74 -3.28
C GLU A 90 14.22 1.47 -3.36
N THR A 91 15.48 1.68 -3.77
CA THR A 91 16.49 0.63 -3.83
C THR A 91 17.75 1.05 -3.09
N SER A 92 18.52 0.04 -2.65
CA SER A 92 19.79 0.21 -1.96
C SER A 92 20.85 -0.66 -2.61
N SER A 93 22.11 -0.20 -2.60
CA SER A 93 23.27 -1.02 -3.03
C SER A 93 23.83 -1.90 -1.92
N VAL A 94 23.31 -1.78 -0.69
CA VAL A 94 23.82 -2.47 0.50
C VAL A 94 22.70 -3.33 1.12
N TRP A 95 21.78 -2.71 1.85
CA TRP A 95 20.51 -3.26 2.31
C TRP A 95 19.56 -2.11 2.68
N ILE A 96 18.28 -2.41 2.91
CA ILE A 96 17.26 -1.49 3.39
C ILE A 96 17.00 -1.79 4.87
N ASN A 97 17.18 -0.79 5.73
CA ASN A 97 16.79 -0.89 7.13
C ASN A 97 15.28 -0.61 7.26
N VAL A 98 14.53 -1.57 7.81
CA VAL A 98 13.09 -1.41 8.04
C VAL A 98 12.85 -0.47 9.23
N HIS A 99 11.96 0.50 9.07
CA HIS A 99 11.58 1.46 10.11
C HIS A 99 10.06 1.65 10.18
N ASP A 100 9.60 2.32 11.24
CA ASP A 100 8.17 2.60 11.49
C ASP A 100 7.71 3.98 11.00
N ILE A 101 8.61 4.73 10.34
CA ILE A 101 8.36 6.12 9.93
C ILE A 101 7.61 6.14 8.59
N LEU A 102 6.29 6.10 8.66
CA LEU A 102 5.38 6.34 7.55
C LEU A 102 4.15 7.08 8.09
N HIS A 103 3.87 8.27 7.54
CA HIS A 103 2.71 9.06 7.97
C HIS A 103 1.96 9.61 6.76
N PHE A 104 0.75 9.09 6.53
CA PHE A 104 -0.17 9.60 5.52
C PHE A 104 -0.86 10.87 6.01
N PHE A 105 -0.89 11.90 5.16
CA PHE A 105 -1.72 13.08 5.39
C PHE A 105 -3.16 12.82 4.96
N PRO A 106 -4.15 13.57 5.49
CA PRO A 106 -5.52 13.53 4.98
C PRO A 106 -5.54 13.80 3.47
N GLN A 107 -6.21 12.93 2.71
CA GLN A 107 -6.30 13.09 1.26
C GLN A 107 -7.16 14.30 0.91
N THR A 108 -6.61 15.25 0.16
CA THR A 108 -7.31 16.48 -0.28
C THR A 108 -7.82 16.39 -1.72
N SER A 109 -7.35 15.43 -2.51
CA SER A 109 -7.77 15.16 -3.89
C SER A 109 -7.77 13.66 -4.17
N GLU A 110 -8.78 13.16 -4.89
CA GLU A 110 -8.90 11.74 -5.23
C GLU A 110 -7.79 11.23 -6.15
N SER A 111 -7.07 12.13 -6.83
CA SER A 111 -6.03 11.80 -7.81
C SER A 111 -4.62 11.76 -7.24
N GLU A 112 -4.43 12.01 -5.95
CA GLU A 112 -3.12 12.06 -5.32
C GLU A 112 -3.16 11.61 -3.87
N ILE A 113 -2.00 11.24 -3.35
CA ILE A 113 -1.78 10.96 -1.93
C ILE A 113 -0.44 11.55 -1.50
N SER A 114 -0.41 12.20 -0.34
CA SER A 114 0.81 12.75 0.24
C SER A 114 1.12 12.07 1.57
N PHE A 115 2.40 11.81 1.82
CA PHE A 115 2.86 11.16 3.03
C PHE A 115 4.29 11.57 3.37
N LEU A 116 4.63 11.48 4.65
CA LEU A 116 5.99 11.56 5.15
C LEU A 116 6.59 10.16 5.17
N TYR A 117 7.83 10.02 4.70
CA TYR A 117 8.58 8.77 4.76
C TYR A 117 10.04 9.03 5.08
N ALA A 118 10.64 8.16 5.91
CA ALA A 118 12.09 8.17 6.10
C ALA A 118 12.77 7.36 4.99
N SER A 119 13.96 7.77 4.56
CA SER A 119 14.76 7.05 3.57
C SER A 119 16.25 7.24 3.82
N GLU A 120 17.03 6.19 3.55
CA GLU A 120 18.49 6.20 3.62
C GLU A 120 19.17 6.38 2.26
N LYS A 121 18.45 6.85 1.22
CA LYS A 121 19.00 7.09 -0.12
C LYS A 121 20.30 7.92 -0.13
N SER A 122 20.49 8.81 0.85
CA SER A 122 21.68 9.65 0.99
C SER A 122 22.87 8.97 1.69
N GLY A 123 22.69 7.76 2.22
CA GLY A 123 23.57 7.11 3.19
C GLY A 123 23.25 7.44 4.65
N PHE A 124 22.34 8.38 4.91
CA PHE A 124 21.80 8.72 6.23
C PHE A 124 20.27 8.77 6.19
N MET A 125 19.63 8.42 7.31
CA MET A 125 18.17 8.41 7.43
C MET A 125 17.63 9.85 7.45
N HIS A 126 16.79 10.19 6.46
CA HIS A 126 16.19 11.50 6.34
C HIS A 126 14.70 11.41 6.05
N LEU A 127 13.95 12.39 6.56
CA LEU A 127 12.53 12.55 6.28
C LEU A 127 12.32 13.21 4.91
N ASN A 128 11.40 12.66 4.14
CA ASN A 128 10.94 13.20 2.86
C ASN A 128 9.42 13.34 2.88
N LEU A 129 8.92 14.45 2.35
CA LEU A 129 7.52 14.64 2.02
C LEU A 129 7.32 14.22 0.56
N ILE A 130 6.55 13.16 0.36
CA ILE A 130 6.31 12.57 -0.96
C ILE A 130 4.84 12.79 -1.32
N THR A 131 4.58 13.12 -2.59
CA THR A 131 3.25 13.13 -3.17
C THR A 131 3.23 12.27 -4.42
N SER A 132 2.33 11.30 -4.46
CA SER A 132 2.21 10.33 -5.54
C SER A 132 0.85 10.46 -6.20
N GLN A 133 0.83 10.36 -7.52
CA GLN A 133 -0.39 10.36 -8.30
C GLN A 133 -1.12 9.03 -8.13
N LEU A 134 -2.41 9.08 -7.86
CA LEU A 134 -3.30 7.92 -7.88
C LEU A 134 -3.89 7.74 -9.27
N SER A 135 -3.78 6.53 -9.81
CA SER A 135 -4.48 6.13 -11.03
C SER A 135 -5.97 6.01 -10.74
N GLN A 136 -6.82 6.27 -11.75
CA GLN A 136 -8.27 6.11 -11.59
C GLN A 136 -8.60 4.65 -11.20
N ALA A 137 -9.62 4.47 -10.37
CA ALA A 137 -10.11 3.15 -9.98
C ALA A 137 -10.46 2.34 -11.25
N GLY A 138 -9.75 1.23 -11.45
CA GLY A 138 -9.81 0.42 -12.67
C GLY A 138 -8.62 0.59 -13.63
N VAL A 139 -7.66 1.49 -13.37
CA VAL A 139 -6.39 1.62 -14.12
C VAL A 139 -5.18 1.12 -13.32
N GLY A 140 -5.37 0.79 -12.04
CA GLY A 140 -4.37 0.04 -11.25
C GLY A 140 -4.10 -1.34 -11.87
N TYR A 141 -3.15 -2.10 -11.30
CA TYR A 141 -2.83 -3.44 -11.83
C TYR A 141 -4.14 -4.23 -12.02
N GLN A 142 -4.45 -4.52 -13.29
CA GLN A 142 -5.53 -5.41 -13.68
C GLN A 142 -4.84 -6.74 -13.95
N GLY A 143 -5.02 -7.73 -13.08
CA GLY A 143 -4.42 -9.04 -13.20
C GLY A 143 -4.72 -9.67 -14.55
N GLN A 144 -3.80 -9.50 -15.51
CA GLN A 144 -3.76 -10.35 -16.68
C GLN A 144 -3.12 -11.65 -16.23
N HIS A 145 -3.89 -12.74 -16.30
CA HIS A 145 -3.38 -14.11 -16.21
C HIS A 145 -2.29 -14.31 -17.27
N VAL A 146 -1.02 -14.08 -16.90
CA VAL A 146 0.13 -14.43 -17.73
C VAL A 146 0.84 -15.59 -17.03
N GLY A 147 0.91 -16.72 -17.72
CA GLY A 147 1.50 -17.95 -17.21
C GLY A 147 2.97 -17.76 -16.81
N GLN A 148 3.41 -18.63 -15.89
CA GLN A 148 4.80 -18.78 -15.46
C GLN A 148 5.78 -18.75 -16.64
N GLY A 149 6.59 -17.69 -16.72
CA GLY A 149 7.74 -17.63 -17.60
C GLY A 149 8.20 -16.20 -17.81
N ASP A 150 9.37 -15.85 -17.25
CA ASP A 150 10.21 -14.68 -17.55
C ASP A 150 9.52 -13.53 -18.30
N VAL A 151 8.58 -12.87 -17.63
CA VAL A 151 7.93 -11.67 -18.17
C VAL A 151 8.71 -10.47 -17.66
N ALA A 152 9.05 -9.56 -18.57
CA ALA A 152 9.56 -8.23 -18.25
C ALA A 152 8.79 -7.65 -17.06
N ASP A 153 9.51 -6.98 -16.16
CA ASP A 153 9.03 -6.41 -14.90
C ASP A 153 7.89 -5.40 -15.19
N ASN A 154 6.69 -5.89 -15.51
CA ASN A 154 5.46 -5.13 -15.77
C ASN A 154 4.87 -4.60 -14.45
N HIS A 155 5.75 -4.39 -13.48
CA HIS A 155 5.45 -3.64 -12.28
C HIS A 155 5.19 -2.20 -12.71
N LEU A 156 3.97 -1.73 -12.46
CA LEU A 156 3.63 -0.32 -12.66
C LEU A 156 4.44 0.49 -11.64
N SER A 157 5.50 1.14 -12.11
CA SER A 157 6.32 2.02 -11.28
C SER A 157 5.47 3.15 -10.71
N CYS A 158 5.74 3.51 -9.46
CA CYS A 158 5.03 4.57 -8.78
C CYS A 158 5.18 5.90 -9.53
N GLN A 159 4.08 6.63 -9.67
CA GLN A 159 4.06 7.96 -10.28
C GLN A 159 4.25 9.03 -9.20
N ILE A 160 5.51 9.30 -8.83
CA ILE A 160 5.84 10.34 -7.85
C ILE A 160 5.73 11.71 -8.52
N LEU A 161 4.83 12.56 -8.01
CA LEU A 161 4.67 13.93 -8.46
C LEU A 161 5.70 14.85 -7.82
N ASN A 162 5.97 14.67 -6.53
CA ASN A 162 6.97 15.43 -5.78
C ASN A 162 7.61 14.57 -4.70
N GLU A 163 8.91 14.76 -4.46
CA GLU A 163 9.66 14.23 -3.31
C GLU A 163 10.54 15.36 -2.76
N VAL A 164 10.21 15.85 -1.57
CA VAL A 164 10.87 17.01 -0.95
C VAL A 164 11.56 16.56 0.33
N ALA A 165 12.90 16.68 0.37
CA ALA A 165 13.67 16.43 1.58
C ALA A 165 13.30 17.44 2.69
N ILE A 166 12.85 16.93 3.84
CA ILE A 166 12.52 17.72 5.03
C ILE A 166 13.74 17.86 5.95
N THR A 167 14.61 16.86 5.95
CA THR A 167 15.89 16.87 6.68
C THR A 167 17.02 16.50 5.74
N SER A 168 18.23 16.98 6.03
CA SER A 168 19.46 16.58 5.33
C SER A 168 20.69 16.72 6.22
N GLY A 169 21.76 16.00 5.90
CA GLY A 169 23.05 16.12 6.58
C GLY A 169 23.75 14.78 6.77
N SER A 170 24.92 14.81 7.39
CA SER A 170 25.70 13.58 7.69
C SER A 170 25.66 13.31 9.19
N TRP A 171 24.57 12.70 9.66
CA TRP A 171 24.37 12.38 11.07
C TRP A 171 23.86 10.95 11.21
N VAL A 172 24.48 10.21 12.13
CA VAL A 172 24.07 8.87 12.56
C VAL A 172 23.33 9.05 13.90
N GLU A 173 22.31 8.23 14.16
CA GLU A 173 21.69 8.13 15.50
C GLU A 173 22.69 7.69 16.57
#